data_AF-A0A812V6I3-F1
#
_entry.id   AF-A0A812V6I3-F1
#
_cell.length_a   1.000
_cell.length_b   1.000
_cell.length_c   1.000
_cell.angle_alpha   90.00
_cell.angle_beta   90.00
_cell.angle_gamma   90.00
#
_symmetry.space_group_name_H-M   'P 1'
#
loop_
_entity.id
_entity.type
_entity.pdbx_description
1 polymer ?
#
loop_
_entity_poly.entity_id
_entity_poly.type
_entity_poly.pdbx_seq_one_letter_code
_entity_poly.pdbx_strand_id
1 'polypeptide(L)'
;MDCGCCALPLLLRCHPELVTGATLSHPRKTIALLARSDGRTLRRFCDKVPSQTMRGMLPALFSQVSDRQFIDVVVPLLSSSEQADALSKIACSLDTGAMLEVLNGALPGRLVIVLQAPPEALATIIADVGPGRIGAVVVPLLQEPEDLLRDRLVPLLRMVERPAHMAKIVDQVDASVLIALLRGVRAEALAAVVNGFCEEDFNTEGHVIQLLRALNSAPDLANEKIVPLMEKGEPSKLVRLVQGIPAEKLLAVLSSTEADGVLRLLENTNADFAVRLFQLPLDSVISSMAGGFADVMADRNIAELVKHSTDTLQAGLAQADGVLARGLQARGADPSTGYKFGDLTRGLLSMGQESLEPLQEGWEALQKDVALKTETLTETLQQQVDEHMQKVHASLGQNAQLLKEGLKGGLASSQKRLRAFSCQNDVAYKKGLQEEEVF
;
A
#
# COMPACT_ATOMS: atom_id res chain seq x y z
N MET A 1 -12.33 53.03 -19.95
CA MET A 1 -10.88 52.73 -19.97
C MET A 1 -10.33 53.25 -18.66
N ASP A 2 -10.47 52.46 -17.59
CA ASP A 2 -9.94 52.83 -16.28
C ASP A 2 -8.50 52.34 -16.16
N CYS A 3 -7.64 53.27 -15.76
CA CYS A 3 -6.21 53.20 -15.84
C CYS A 3 -5.66 52.04 -14.98
N GLY A 4 -5.21 50.98 -15.67
CA GLY A 4 -4.34 49.95 -15.14
C GLY A 4 -2.98 50.55 -14.79
N CYS A 5 -2.91 51.32 -13.71
CA CYS A 5 -1.67 51.78 -13.13
C CYS A 5 -0.79 50.55 -12.83
N CYS A 6 0.28 50.41 -13.62
CA CYS A 6 1.31 49.39 -13.45
C CYS A 6 1.70 49.26 -11.98
N ALA A 7 1.66 48.04 -11.48
CA ALA A 7 1.72 47.78 -10.06
C ALA A 7 3.16 47.58 -9.52
N LEU A 8 4.21 47.43 -10.35
CA LEU A 8 5.60 47.55 -9.85
C LEU A 8 5.94 48.95 -9.37
N PRO A 9 5.63 50.06 -10.05
CA PRO A 9 5.91 51.38 -9.50
C PRO A 9 5.43 51.53 -8.05
N LEU A 10 4.31 50.89 -7.70
CA LEU A 10 3.79 50.80 -6.35
C LEU A 10 4.49 49.73 -5.48
N LEU A 11 4.90 48.59 -6.04
CA LEU A 11 5.68 47.55 -5.36
C LEU A 11 7.12 48.01 -5.05
N LEU A 12 7.85 48.50 -6.04
CA LEU A 12 9.18 49.10 -5.93
C LEU A 12 9.19 50.37 -5.08
N ARG A 13 8.05 51.09 -5.00
CA ARG A 13 7.89 52.21 -4.07
C ARG A 13 7.67 51.76 -2.64
N CYS A 14 6.95 50.64 -2.42
CA CYS A 14 6.75 50.06 -1.10
C CYS A 14 7.97 49.24 -0.62
N HIS A 15 8.74 48.68 -1.54
CA HIS A 15 9.89 47.79 -1.30
C HIS A 15 11.06 48.15 -2.23
N PRO A 16 11.66 49.34 -2.07
CA PRO A 16 12.76 49.81 -2.91
C PRO A 16 13.98 48.88 -2.92
N GLU A 17 14.16 48.08 -1.87
CA GLU A 17 15.20 47.07 -1.74
C GLU A 17 15.11 45.90 -2.75
N LEU A 18 13.97 45.71 -3.42
CA LEU A 18 13.80 44.72 -4.49
C LEU A 18 14.41 45.21 -5.81
N VAL A 19 14.65 46.52 -5.93
CA VAL A 19 15.45 47.13 -7.00
C VAL A 19 16.93 46.99 -6.64
N THR A 20 17.45 45.77 -6.76
CA THR A 20 18.91 45.57 -6.71
C THR A 20 19.50 45.86 -8.09
N GLY A 21 20.81 46.11 -8.16
CA GLY A 21 21.49 46.35 -9.45
C GLY A 21 21.29 45.21 -10.46
N ALA A 22 21.06 43.98 -9.98
CA ALA A 22 20.81 42.81 -10.81
C ALA A 22 19.38 42.74 -11.41
N THR A 23 18.36 43.27 -10.72
CA THR A 23 17.01 43.39 -11.30
C THR A 23 16.96 44.51 -12.34
N LEU A 24 17.74 45.57 -12.16
CA LEU A 24 17.90 46.66 -13.13
C LEU A 24 18.71 46.26 -14.38
N SER A 25 19.58 45.25 -14.30
CA SER A 25 20.33 44.76 -15.47
C SER A 25 19.51 43.92 -16.43
N HIS A 26 18.26 43.57 -16.08
CA HIS A 26 17.36 42.81 -16.96
C HIS A 26 15.99 43.50 -17.15
N PRO A 27 15.98 44.75 -17.66
CA PRO A 27 14.77 45.58 -17.71
C PRO A 27 13.66 44.96 -18.56
N ARG A 28 13.98 44.21 -19.61
CA ARG A 28 12.99 43.48 -20.43
C ARG A 28 12.28 42.39 -19.64
N LYS A 29 13.00 41.65 -18.79
CA LYS A 29 12.43 40.60 -17.94
C LYS A 29 11.51 41.21 -16.89
N THR A 30 11.94 42.30 -16.27
CA THR A 30 11.15 43.08 -15.31
C THR A 30 9.87 43.64 -15.95
N ILE A 31 9.95 44.13 -17.20
CA ILE A 31 8.81 44.64 -17.97
C ILE A 31 7.83 43.53 -18.39
N ALA A 32 8.32 42.35 -18.78
CA ALA A 32 7.46 41.22 -19.13
C ALA A 32 6.68 40.70 -17.91
N LEU A 33 7.35 40.65 -16.74
CA LEU A 33 6.74 40.33 -15.45
C LEU A 33 5.66 41.35 -15.08
N LEU A 34 5.96 42.61 -15.34
CA LEU A 34 5.06 43.74 -15.12
C LEU A 34 3.78 43.72 -15.96
N ALA A 35 3.90 43.28 -17.21
CA ALA A 35 2.79 43.29 -18.14
C ALA A 35 1.77 42.18 -17.87
N ARG A 36 2.12 41.16 -17.05
CA ARG A 36 1.32 39.93 -16.89
C ARG A 36 0.90 39.61 -15.45
N SER A 37 1.50 40.24 -14.44
CA SER A 37 1.14 39.98 -13.03
C SER A 37 0.12 40.99 -12.49
N ASP A 38 -0.95 40.52 -11.84
CA ASP A 38 -1.79 41.37 -10.98
C ASP A 38 -0.95 41.81 -9.77
N GLY A 39 -0.57 43.08 -9.70
CA GLY A 39 0.34 43.52 -8.65
C GLY A 39 -0.29 43.71 -7.28
N ARG A 40 -1.62 43.58 -7.12
CA ARG A 40 -2.19 43.34 -5.79
C ARG A 40 -1.68 42.02 -5.22
N THR A 41 -1.58 41.02 -6.08
CA THR A 41 -1.20 39.67 -5.70
C THR A 41 0.30 39.53 -5.53
N LEU A 42 1.08 40.17 -6.40
CA LEU A 42 2.53 40.29 -6.21
C LEU A 42 2.87 41.02 -4.91
N ARG A 43 2.13 42.09 -4.56
CA ARG A 43 2.30 42.78 -3.28
C ARG A 43 2.02 41.86 -2.10
N ARG A 44 0.89 41.14 -2.10
CA ARG A 44 0.56 40.18 -1.03
C ARG A 44 1.63 39.10 -0.86
N PHE A 45 2.21 38.63 -1.97
CA PHE A 45 3.33 37.68 -1.92
C PHE A 45 4.56 38.33 -1.28
N CYS A 46 4.94 39.54 -1.70
CA CYS A 46 6.06 40.27 -1.11
C CYS A 46 5.85 40.63 0.37
N ASP A 47 4.61 40.85 0.80
CA ASP A 47 4.28 41.13 2.20
C ASP A 47 4.48 39.88 3.09
N LYS A 48 4.35 38.68 2.52
CA LYS A 48 4.48 37.40 3.23
C LYS A 48 5.90 36.85 3.23
N VAL A 49 6.65 37.05 2.13
CA VAL A 49 8.02 36.52 2.01
C VAL A 49 9.02 37.54 2.59
N PRO A 50 9.89 37.14 3.53
CA PRO A 50 10.90 38.04 4.10
C PRO A 50 11.75 38.71 3.01
N SER A 51 12.03 40.00 3.20
CA SER A 51 12.76 40.82 2.23
C SER A 51 14.17 40.28 1.93
N GLN A 52 14.79 39.60 2.89
CA GLN A 52 16.09 38.92 2.70
C GLN A 52 15.97 37.74 1.74
N THR A 53 14.98 36.86 1.94
CA THR A 53 14.68 35.73 1.05
C THR A 53 14.36 36.22 -0.36
N MET A 54 13.50 37.25 -0.48
CA MET A 54 13.19 37.87 -1.76
C MET A 54 14.43 38.45 -2.46
N ARG A 55 15.33 39.09 -1.71
CA ARG A 55 16.56 39.68 -2.27
C ARG A 55 17.52 38.62 -2.80
N GLY A 56 17.60 37.46 -2.15
CA GLY A 56 18.40 36.33 -2.64
C GLY A 56 17.75 35.63 -3.85
N MET A 57 16.44 35.41 -3.77
CA MET A 57 15.71 34.59 -4.75
C MET A 57 15.46 35.33 -6.07
N LEU A 58 15.06 36.61 -6.05
CA LEU A 58 14.67 37.32 -7.27
C LEU A 58 15.77 37.39 -8.33
N PRO A 59 17.02 37.81 -8.03
CA PRO A 59 18.07 37.87 -9.05
C PRO A 59 18.32 36.51 -9.70
N ALA A 60 18.27 35.43 -8.91
CA ALA A 60 18.46 34.07 -9.40
C ALA A 60 17.27 33.59 -10.25
N LEU A 61 16.04 33.84 -9.81
CA LEU A 61 14.82 33.59 -10.61
C LEU A 61 14.89 34.32 -11.95
N PHE A 62 15.25 35.60 -11.95
CA PHE A 62 15.36 36.39 -13.17
C PHE A 62 16.51 35.95 -14.09
N SER A 63 17.61 35.45 -13.53
CA SER A 63 18.77 35.04 -14.33
C SER A 63 18.64 33.63 -14.88
N GLN A 64 18.06 32.70 -14.11
CA GLN A 64 18.08 31.26 -14.41
C GLN A 64 16.75 30.70 -14.91
N VAL A 65 15.60 31.31 -14.58
CA VAL A 65 14.30 30.88 -15.13
C VAL A 65 14.11 31.54 -16.49
N SER A 66 13.74 30.76 -17.49
CA SER A 66 13.42 31.31 -18.82
C SER A 66 12.20 32.22 -18.73
N ASP A 67 12.15 33.26 -19.56
CA ASP A 67 11.00 34.20 -19.61
C ASP A 67 9.67 33.45 -19.79
N ARG A 68 9.70 32.37 -20.58
CA ARG A 68 8.56 31.49 -20.80
C ARG A 68 8.14 30.75 -19.53
N GLN A 69 9.05 30.09 -18.83
CA GLN A 69 8.74 29.40 -17.58
C GLN A 69 8.24 30.37 -16.51
N PHE A 70 8.85 31.56 -16.38
CA PHE A 70 8.39 32.54 -15.40
C PHE A 70 6.93 32.93 -15.67
N ILE A 71 6.61 33.23 -16.94
CA ILE A 71 5.28 33.64 -17.35
C ILE A 71 4.26 32.50 -17.26
N ASP A 72 4.66 31.30 -17.66
CA ASP A 72 3.75 30.16 -17.75
C ASP A 72 3.57 29.46 -16.37
N VAL A 73 4.53 29.61 -15.45
CA VAL A 73 4.53 28.97 -14.12
C VAL A 73 4.28 29.99 -13.02
N VAL A 74 5.19 30.94 -12.82
CA VAL A 74 5.19 31.78 -11.62
C VAL A 74 3.99 32.73 -11.62
N VAL A 75 3.65 33.32 -12.76
CA VAL A 75 2.54 34.28 -12.85
C VAL A 75 1.18 33.64 -12.52
N PRO A 76 0.79 32.47 -13.10
CA PRO A 76 -0.43 31.79 -12.70
C PRO A 76 -0.49 31.41 -11.23
N LEU A 77 0.63 30.90 -10.67
CA LEU A 77 0.72 30.52 -9.26
C LEU A 77 0.57 31.70 -8.33
N LEU A 78 1.16 32.84 -8.68
CA LEU A 78 0.95 34.05 -7.93
C LEU A 78 -0.51 34.49 -8.04
N SER A 79 -1.16 34.39 -9.20
CA SER A 79 -2.51 34.94 -9.42
C SER A 79 -3.60 34.35 -8.50
N SER A 80 -3.44 33.12 -7.99
CA SER A 80 -4.33 32.54 -6.98
C SER A 80 -3.83 32.84 -5.56
N SER A 81 -4.69 33.42 -4.71
CA SER A 81 -4.28 33.78 -3.34
C SER A 81 -3.88 32.59 -2.47
N GLU A 82 -4.49 31.42 -2.68
CA GLU A 82 -4.17 30.19 -1.97
C GLU A 82 -2.81 29.63 -2.42
N GLN A 83 -2.58 29.59 -3.74
CA GLN A 83 -1.31 29.12 -4.30
C GLN A 83 -0.16 30.08 -4.00
N ALA A 84 -0.41 31.39 -3.96
CA ALA A 84 0.56 32.38 -3.54
C ALA A 84 0.96 32.21 -2.06
N ASP A 85 0.01 31.84 -1.19
CA ASP A 85 0.32 31.52 0.22
C ASP A 85 1.19 30.27 0.33
N ALA A 86 0.80 29.18 -0.35
CA ALA A 86 1.58 27.95 -0.42
C ALA A 86 2.98 28.20 -0.96
N LEU A 87 3.10 28.88 -2.11
CA LEU A 87 4.36 29.23 -2.73
C LEU A 87 5.21 30.11 -1.81
N SER A 88 4.61 31.04 -1.06
CA SER A 88 5.34 31.87 -0.10
C SER A 88 5.94 31.06 1.05
N LYS A 89 5.18 30.12 1.62
CA LYS A 89 5.69 29.24 2.68
C LYS A 89 6.80 28.34 2.17
N ILE A 90 6.65 27.78 0.98
CA ILE A 90 7.69 26.97 0.33
C ILE A 90 8.94 27.81 0.04
N ALA A 91 8.79 29.03 -0.48
CA ALA A 91 9.90 29.94 -0.74
C ALA A 91 10.66 30.35 0.52
N CYS A 92 9.98 30.40 1.66
CA CYS A 92 10.63 30.65 2.95
C CYS A 92 11.42 29.43 3.48
N SER A 93 11.03 28.22 3.10
CA SER A 93 11.71 26.97 3.50
C SER A 93 12.85 26.56 2.57
N LEU A 94 12.81 26.97 1.30
CA LEU A 94 13.80 26.59 0.28
C LEU A 94 14.95 27.58 0.16
N ASP A 95 16.15 27.03 -0.08
CA ASP A 95 17.20 27.83 -0.69
C ASP A 95 16.87 28.14 -2.16
N THR A 96 17.57 29.15 -2.68
CA THR A 96 17.30 29.66 -4.03
C THR A 96 17.62 28.64 -5.12
N GLY A 97 18.63 27.79 -4.94
CA GLY A 97 18.99 26.74 -5.90
C GLY A 97 17.93 25.67 -5.98
N ALA A 98 17.49 25.14 -4.84
CA ALA A 98 16.44 24.13 -4.77
C ALA A 98 15.10 24.62 -5.34
N MET A 99 14.71 25.87 -5.06
CA MET A 99 13.52 26.48 -5.68
C MET A 99 13.64 26.52 -7.21
N LEU A 100 14.81 26.84 -7.74
CA LEU A 100 15.05 26.85 -9.18
C LEU A 100 15.00 25.45 -9.79
N GLU A 101 15.50 24.44 -9.10
CA GLU A 101 15.38 23.04 -9.54
C GLU A 101 13.91 22.61 -9.65
N VAL A 102 13.09 22.96 -8.65
CA VAL A 102 11.65 22.68 -8.67
C VAL A 102 10.95 23.42 -9.82
N LEU A 103 11.19 24.72 -9.96
CA LEU A 103 10.55 25.54 -11.00
C LEU A 103 10.98 25.16 -12.42
N ASN A 104 12.23 24.72 -12.61
CA ASN A 104 12.73 24.32 -13.91
C ASN A 104 12.38 22.87 -14.25
N GLY A 105 12.31 21.99 -13.25
CA GLY A 105 12.07 20.57 -13.42
C GLY A 105 10.59 20.18 -13.54
N ALA A 106 9.68 20.99 -13.01
CA ALA A 106 8.24 20.70 -13.00
C ALA A 106 7.47 21.50 -14.06
N LEU A 107 6.46 20.86 -14.65
CA LEU A 107 5.54 21.54 -15.56
C LEU A 107 4.58 22.46 -14.77
N PRO A 108 4.19 23.63 -15.33
CA PRO A 108 3.31 24.57 -14.64
C PRO A 108 2.02 23.96 -14.11
N GLY A 109 1.31 23.17 -14.93
CA GLY A 109 0.05 22.53 -14.54
C GLY A 109 0.21 21.59 -13.34
N ARG A 110 1.36 20.92 -13.23
CA ARG A 110 1.67 19.99 -12.13
C ARG A 110 1.99 20.73 -10.84
N LEU A 111 2.72 21.83 -10.90
CA LEU A 111 2.95 22.70 -9.74
C LEU A 111 1.65 23.29 -9.20
N VAL A 112 0.78 23.74 -10.10
CA VAL A 112 -0.57 24.23 -9.74
C VAL A 112 -1.35 23.17 -8.97
N ILE A 113 -1.28 21.90 -9.37
CA ILE A 113 -1.95 20.79 -8.70
C ILE A 113 -1.33 20.54 -7.32
N VAL A 114 0.00 20.38 -7.23
CA VAL A 114 0.65 20.09 -5.93
C VAL A 114 0.44 21.21 -4.92
N LEU A 115 0.42 22.46 -5.36
CA LEU A 115 0.12 23.62 -4.49
C LEU A 115 -1.32 23.67 -3.97
N GLN A 116 -2.19 22.73 -4.35
CA GLN A 116 -3.49 22.52 -3.72
C GLN A 116 -3.40 21.66 -2.45
N ALA A 117 -2.26 21.03 -2.17
CA ALA A 117 -2.00 20.36 -0.90
C ALA A 117 -1.88 21.38 0.25
N PRO A 118 -2.04 20.96 1.51
CA PRO A 118 -1.92 21.86 2.66
C PRO A 118 -0.58 22.58 2.63
N PRO A 119 -0.56 23.92 2.64
CA PRO A 119 0.67 24.71 2.58
C PRO A 119 1.68 24.34 3.67
N GLU A 120 1.18 24.01 4.86
CA GLU A 120 1.97 23.58 6.02
C GLU A 120 2.66 22.24 5.74
N ALA A 121 1.94 21.27 5.17
CA ALA A 121 2.51 19.97 4.85
C ALA A 121 3.59 20.06 3.78
N LEU A 122 3.36 20.85 2.72
CA LEU A 122 4.36 21.12 1.69
C LEU A 122 5.60 21.81 2.27
N ALA A 123 5.39 22.85 3.08
CA ALA A 123 6.49 23.59 3.68
C ALA A 123 7.32 22.74 4.65
N THR A 124 6.68 21.87 5.45
CA THR A 124 7.37 20.91 6.32
C THR A 124 8.16 19.89 5.52
N ILE A 125 7.55 19.26 4.51
CA ILE A 125 8.25 18.29 3.67
C ILE A 125 9.48 18.92 3.03
N ILE A 126 9.32 20.13 2.50
CA ILE A 126 10.38 20.82 1.80
C ILE A 126 11.48 21.33 2.74
N ALA A 127 11.14 21.76 3.95
CA ALA A 127 12.10 22.22 4.95
C ALA A 127 12.97 21.07 5.49
N ASP A 128 12.40 19.88 5.61
CA ASP A 128 13.06 18.72 6.23
C ASP A 128 13.78 17.83 5.20
N VAL A 129 13.52 18.02 3.89
CA VAL A 129 14.23 17.31 2.81
C VAL A 129 15.54 18.02 2.50
N GLY A 130 16.65 17.28 2.52
CA GLY A 130 17.97 17.82 2.24
C GLY A 130 18.04 18.46 0.84
N PRO A 131 18.82 19.54 0.65
CA PRO A 131 18.84 20.31 -0.60
C PRO A 131 19.22 19.44 -1.81
N GLY A 132 20.14 18.49 -1.64
CA GLY A 132 20.53 17.55 -2.70
C GLY A 132 19.48 16.49 -3.04
N ARG A 133 18.44 16.32 -2.20
CA ARG A 133 17.36 15.35 -2.41
C ARG A 133 16.17 15.97 -3.17
N ILE A 134 16.08 17.29 -3.23
CA ILE A 134 14.97 17.98 -3.92
C ILE A 134 15.00 17.67 -5.42
N GLY A 135 16.14 17.89 -6.10
CA GLY A 135 16.29 17.52 -7.51
C GLY A 135 16.21 16.01 -7.76
N ALA A 136 16.64 15.19 -6.81
CA ALA A 136 16.67 13.73 -6.97
C ALA A 136 15.31 13.04 -6.70
N VAL A 137 14.45 13.63 -5.86
CA VAL A 137 13.20 12.99 -5.41
C VAL A 137 11.98 13.85 -5.69
N VAL A 138 11.98 15.12 -5.27
CA VAL A 138 10.82 16.01 -5.43
C VAL A 138 10.57 16.32 -6.90
N VAL A 139 11.61 16.62 -7.69
CA VAL A 139 11.45 16.91 -9.12
C VAL A 139 10.88 15.71 -9.89
N PRO A 140 11.40 14.47 -9.75
CA PRO A 140 10.78 13.30 -10.38
C PRO A 140 9.32 13.07 -9.96
N LEU A 141 8.99 13.26 -8.68
CA LEU A 141 7.60 13.19 -8.23
C LEU A 141 6.72 14.22 -8.95
N LEU A 142 7.19 15.46 -9.09
CA LEU A 142 6.50 16.52 -9.85
C LEU A 142 6.48 16.26 -11.37
N GLN A 143 7.23 15.29 -11.86
CA GLN A 143 7.23 14.88 -13.26
C GLN A 143 6.20 13.77 -13.58
N GLU A 144 5.50 13.27 -12.57
CA GLU A 144 4.41 12.30 -12.75
C GLU A 144 3.17 12.90 -13.45
N PRO A 145 2.27 12.05 -14.00
CA PRO A 145 1.02 12.50 -14.61
C PRO A 145 0.16 13.35 -13.67
N GLU A 146 -0.56 14.32 -14.23
CA GLU A 146 -1.41 15.24 -13.45
C GLU A 146 -2.46 14.50 -12.61
N ASP A 147 -3.03 13.42 -13.15
CA ASP A 147 -4.03 12.61 -12.45
C ASP A 147 -3.42 11.91 -11.23
N LEU A 148 -2.17 11.42 -11.31
CA LEU A 148 -1.48 10.85 -10.16
C LEU A 148 -1.27 11.90 -9.06
N LEU A 149 -0.83 13.10 -9.44
CA LEU A 149 -0.61 14.19 -8.48
C LEU A 149 -1.92 14.61 -7.81
N ARG A 150 -2.99 14.75 -8.60
CA ARG A 150 -4.30 15.22 -8.14
C ARG A 150 -5.02 14.17 -7.30
N ASP A 151 -4.98 12.91 -7.70
CA ASP A 151 -5.81 11.85 -7.12
C ASP A 151 -5.05 11.02 -6.07
N ARG A 152 -3.71 11.09 -6.04
CA ARG A 152 -2.88 10.33 -5.10
C ARG A 152 -2.06 11.24 -4.19
N LEU A 153 -1.16 12.04 -4.76
CA LEU A 153 -0.21 12.82 -3.96
C LEU A 153 -0.90 13.89 -3.09
N VAL A 154 -1.75 14.73 -3.70
CA VAL A 154 -2.43 15.81 -2.97
C VAL A 154 -3.33 15.26 -1.85
N PRO A 155 -4.18 14.24 -2.09
CA PRO A 155 -4.97 13.62 -1.02
C PRO A 155 -4.10 12.98 0.07
N LEU A 156 -3.00 12.31 -0.30
CA LEU A 156 -2.06 11.74 0.67
C LEU A 156 -1.53 12.83 1.62
N LEU A 157 -1.06 13.95 1.06
CA LEU A 157 -0.55 15.07 1.86
C LEU A 157 -1.61 15.74 2.75
N ARG A 158 -2.90 15.62 2.40
CA ARG A 158 -4.01 16.08 3.26
C ARG A 158 -4.33 15.12 4.39
N MET A 159 -4.11 13.82 4.19
CA MET A 159 -4.49 12.76 5.12
C MET A 159 -3.36 12.35 6.07
N VAL A 160 -2.11 12.66 5.74
CA VAL A 160 -0.98 12.43 6.64
C VAL A 160 -1.07 13.41 7.83
N GLU A 161 -1.19 12.85 9.04
CA GLU A 161 -1.34 13.64 10.27
C GLU A 161 -0.05 14.38 10.64
N ARG A 162 1.10 13.81 10.28
CA ARG A 162 2.44 14.33 10.60
C ARG A 162 3.28 14.45 9.33
N PRO A 163 3.24 15.60 8.64
CA PRO A 163 3.99 15.81 7.40
C PRO A 163 5.50 15.57 7.52
N ALA A 164 6.07 15.76 8.72
CA ALA A 164 7.47 15.44 9.01
C ALA A 164 7.83 13.96 8.79
N HIS A 165 6.89 13.04 9.02
CA HIS A 165 7.11 11.61 8.72
C HIS A 165 7.27 11.39 7.20
N MET A 166 6.40 12.01 6.40
CA MET A 166 6.52 11.98 4.94
C MET A 166 7.82 12.63 4.46
N ALA A 167 8.24 13.73 5.09
CA ALA A 167 9.50 14.39 4.78
C ALA A 167 10.71 13.46 4.97
N LYS A 168 10.76 12.75 6.12
CA LYS A 168 11.80 11.75 6.41
C LYS A 168 11.80 10.61 5.39
N ILE A 169 10.64 10.19 4.89
CA ILE A 169 10.55 9.20 3.80
C ILE A 169 11.14 9.78 2.51
N VAL A 170 10.70 10.97 2.08
CA VAL A 170 11.16 11.63 0.84
C VAL A 170 12.67 11.89 0.85
N ASP A 171 13.21 12.29 2.00
CA ASP A 171 14.65 12.54 2.16
C ASP A 171 15.47 11.26 2.01
N GLN A 172 14.96 10.13 2.49
CA GLN A 172 15.75 8.91 2.69
C GLN A 172 15.48 7.79 1.68
N VAL A 173 14.40 7.89 0.90
CA VAL A 173 13.93 6.87 -0.04
C VAL A 173 14.00 7.41 -1.46
N ASP A 174 14.37 6.55 -2.41
CA ASP A 174 14.48 6.92 -3.82
C ASP A 174 13.12 7.18 -4.48
N ALA A 175 13.11 8.10 -5.43
CA ALA A 175 11.88 8.55 -6.10
C ALA A 175 11.13 7.39 -6.78
N SER A 176 11.85 6.42 -7.34
CA SER A 176 11.30 5.25 -8.01
C SER A 176 10.36 4.45 -7.11
N VAL A 177 10.77 4.21 -5.86
CA VAL A 177 9.97 3.48 -4.86
C VAL A 177 8.74 4.28 -4.48
N LEU A 178 8.88 5.59 -4.23
CA LEU A 178 7.75 6.45 -3.87
C LEU A 178 6.73 6.55 -5.01
N ILE A 179 7.20 6.69 -6.24
CA ILE A 179 6.36 6.72 -7.44
C ILE A 179 5.62 5.38 -7.61
N ALA A 180 6.30 4.25 -7.40
CA ALA A 180 5.67 2.93 -7.46
C ALA A 180 4.52 2.81 -6.44
N LEU A 181 4.76 3.23 -5.19
CA LEU A 181 3.74 3.25 -4.15
C LEU A 181 2.57 4.18 -4.50
N LEU A 182 2.84 5.40 -4.97
CA LEU A 182 1.80 6.35 -5.36
C LEU A 182 0.95 5.86 -6.54
N ARG A 183 1.55 5.13 -7.49
CA ARG A 183 0.83 4.54 -8.64
C ARG A 183 -0.04 3.36 -8.23
N GLY A 184 0.44 2.56 -7.28
CA GLY A 184 -0.19 1.31 -6.89
C GLY A 184 -1.18 1.40 -5.74
N VAL A 185 -0.99 2.33 -4.81
CA VAL A 185 -1.71 2.40 -3.53
C VAL A 185 -2.59 3.64 -3.49
N ARG A 186 -3.83 3.49 -3.01
CA ARG A 186 -4.73 4.61 -2.74
C ARG A 186 -4.15 5.53 -1.67
N ALA A 187 -4.40 6.82 -1.81
CA ALA A 187 -3.89 7.84 -0.89
C ALA A 187 -4.33 7.57 0.56
N GLU A 188 -5.56 7.12 0.76
CA GLU A 188 -6.14 6.81 2.05
C GLU A 188 -5.40 5.65 2.73
N ALA A 189 -5.14 4.58 1.99
CA ALA A 189 -4.46 3.39 2.50
C ALA A 189 -2.99 3.69 2.83
N LEU A 190 -2.30 4.40 1.94
CA LEU A 190 -0.92 4.81 2.17
C LEU A 190 -0.81 5.79 3.36
N ALA A 191 -1.73 6.76 3.48
CA ALA A 191 -1.78 7.67 4.63
C ALA A 191 -2.02 6.90 5.94
N ALA A 192 -2.95 5.95 5.96
CA ALA A 192 -3.25 5.16 7.15
C ALA A 192 -2.03 4.33 7.61
N VAL A 193 -1.28 3.77 6.67
CA VAL A 193 -0.03 3.06 6.98
C VAL A 193 1.04 4.02 7.51
N VAL A 194 1.27 5.15 6.85
CA VAL A 194 2.26 6.16 7.29
C VAL A 194 1.91 6.72 8.67
N ASN A 195 0.64 6.99 8.95
CA ASN A 195 0.18 7.49 10.24
C ASN A 195 0.26 6.43 11.36
N GLY A 196 0.25 5.14 11.02
CA GLY A 196 0.33 4.05 12.00
C GLY A 196 1.75 3.83 12.56
N PHE A 197 2.79 4.23 11.83
CA PHE A 197 4.18 4.13 12.28
C PHE A 197 4.53 5.17 13.36
N CYS A 198 5.45 4.82 14.25
CA CYS A 198 5.95 5.74 15.27
C CYS A 198 7.13 6.56 14.72
N GLU A 199 7.57 7.59 15.47
CA GLU A 199 8.66 8.46 15.01
C GLU A 199 9.99 7.71 14.77
N GLU A 200 10.26 6.68 15.59
CA GLU A 200 11.48 5.87 15.52
C GLU A 200 11.59 5.10 14.21
N ASP A 201 10.46 4.71 13.62
CA ASP A 201 10.41 4.00 12.34
C ASP A 201 10.92 4.86 11.18
N PHE A 202 10.84 6.18 11.29
CA PHE A 202 11.29 7.13 10.26
C PHE A 202 12.76 7.55 10.40
N ASN A 203 13.48 7.03 11.40
CA ASN A 203 14.92 7.23 11.51
C ASN A 203 15.66 6.47 10.39
N THR A 204 16.94 6.80 10.18
CA THR A 204 17.79 6.14 9.18
C THR A 204 17.84 4.62 9.32
N GLU A 205 17.79 4.13 10.56
CA GLU A 205 17.76 2.70 10.90
C GLU A 205 16.35 2.20 11.26
N GLY A 206 15.33 3.03 11.08
CA GLY A 206 13.96 2.66 11.36
C GLY A 206 13.44 1.65 10.34
N HIS A 207 12.57 0.74 10.79
CA HIS A 207 12.16 -0.43 10.02
C HIS A 207 11.51 -0.07 8.68
N VAL A 208 10.67 0.98 8.63
CA VAL A 208 10.03 1.40 7.37
C VAL A 208 11.05 2.00 6.40
N ILE A 209 12.02 2.79 6.87
CA ILE A 209 13.07 3.35 6.01
C ILE A 209 13.98 2.25 5.48
N GLN A 210 14.38 1.30 6.32
CA GLN A 210 15.17 0.14 5.88
C GLN A 210 14.42 -0.69 4.84
N LEU A 211 13.12 -0.94 5.03
CA LEU A 211 12.29 -1.65 4.06
C LEU A 211 12.20 -0.90 2.73
N LEU A 212 11.87 0.39 2.76
CA LEU A 212 11.72 1.21 1.56
C LEU A 212 13.05 1.36 0.80
N ARG A 213 14.19 1.43 1.49
CA ARG A 213 15.52 1.41 0.85
C ARG A 213 15.84 0.06 0.24
N ALA A 214 15.55 -1.03 0.94
CA ALA A 214 15.79 -2.37 0.42
C ALA A 214 14.96 -2.67 -0.84
N LEU A 215 13.76 -2.06 -0.96
CA LEU A 215 12.96 -2.13 -2.19
C LEU A 215 13.59 -1.44 -3.40
N ASN A 216 14.49 -0.48 -3.22
CA ASN A 216 15.19 0.13 -4.35
C ASN A 216 16.05 -0.90 -5.11
N SER A 217 16.56 -1.92 -4.41
CA SER A 217 17.29 -3.03 -5.00
C SER A 217 16.39 -4.08 -5.67
N ALA A 218 15.08 -4.03 -5.44
CA ALA A 218 14.10 -5.01 -5.92
C ALA A 218 12.76 -4.34 -6.32
N PRO A 219 12.75 -3.52 -7.39
CA PRO A 219 11.57 -2.74 -7.77
C PRO A 219 10.36 -3.61 -8.16
N ASP A 220 10.59 -4.83 -8.65
CA ASP A 220 9.52 -5.77 -8.99
C ASP A 220 8.74 -6.20 -7.74
N LEU A 221 9.43 -6.43 -6.62
CA LEU A 221 8.79 -6.75 -5.34
C LEU A 221 7.93 -5.60 -4.83
N ALA A 222 8.31 -4.34 -5.11
CA ALA A 222 7.50 -3.19 -4.74
C ALA A 222 6.12 -3.25 -5.42
N ASN A 223 6.11 -3.48 -6.74
CA ASN A 223 4.87 -3.52 -7.52
C ASN A 223 4.05 -4.80 -7.31
N GLU A 224 4.71 -5.96 -7.23
CA GLU A 224 4.02 -7.25 -7.17
C GLU A 224 3.58 -7.63 -5.76
N LYS A 225 4.29 -7.18 -4.73
CA LYS A 225 4.07 -7.63 -3.35
C LYS A 225 3.67 -6.48 -2.43
N ILE A 226 4.49 -5.43 -2.33
CA ILE A 226 4.27 -4.35 -1.36
C ILE A 226 3.04 -3.52 -1.69
N VAL A 227 2.85 -3.17 -2.97
CA VAL A 227 1.69 -2.39 -3.43
C VAL A 227 0.38 -3.12 -3.10
N PRO A 228 0.15 -4.40 -3.49
CA PRO A 228 -1.06 -5.11 -3.11
C PRO A 228 -1.24 -5.25 -1.59
N LEU A 229 -0.14 -5.46 -0.85
CA LEU A 229 -0.17 -5.55 0.60
C LEU A 229 -0.66 -4.24 1.23
N MET A 230 -0.09 -3.10 0.84
CA MET A 230 -0.49 -1.78 1.34
C MET A 230 -1.90 -1.38 0.90
N GLU A 231 -2.32 -1.78 -0.30
CA GLU A 231 -3.62 -1.41 -0.86
C GLU A 231 -4.79 -2.17 -0.24
N LYS A 232 -4.60 -3.46 0.04
CA LYS A 232 -5.67 -4.35 0.53
C LYS A 232 -5.54 -4.68 2.03
N GLY A 233 -4.34 -4.61 2.59
CA GLY A 233 -4.07 -5.04 3.95
C GLY A 233 -4.55 -4.05 5.01
N GLU A 234 -4.82 -4.56 6.21
CA GLU A 234 -5.17 -3.73 7.36
C GLU A 234 -3.94 -2.91 7.82
N PRO A 235 -3.98 -1.56 7.85
CA PRO A 235 -2.81 -0.73 8.14
C PRO A 235 -2.13 -1.05 9.47
N SER A 236 -2.90 -1.31 10.52
CA SER A 236 -2.41 -1.66 11.86
C SER A 236 -1.55 -2.93 11.83
N LYS A 237 -1.98 -3.96 11.10
CA LYS A 237 -1.27 -5.24 10.98
C LYS A 237 -0.03 -5.12 10.10
N LEU A 238 -0.11 -4.35 9.01
CA LEU A 238 1.05 -4.08 8.15
C LEU A 238 2.14 -3.33 8.89
N VAL A 239 1.78 -2.30 9.67
CA VAL A 239 2.72 -1.55 10.51
C VAL A 239 3.43 -2.49 11.48
N ARG A 240 2.67 -3.34 12.20
CA ARG A 240 3.23 -4.33 13.11
C ARG A 240 4.14 -5.33 12.41
N LEU A 241 3.75 -5.76 11.20
CA LEU A 241 4.56 -6.67 10.39
C LEU A 241 5.91 -6.06 10.03
N VAL A 242 5.91 -4.80 9.56
CA VAL A 242 7.12 -4.07 9.20
C VAL A 242 8.00 -3.79 10.42
N GLN A 243 7.41 -3.38 11.54
CA GLN A 243 8.13 -3.14 12.80
C GLN A 243 8.72 -4.42 13.41
N GLY A 244 8.04 -5.56 13.23
CA GLY A 244 8.42 -6.82 13.86
C GLY A 244 9.46 -7.62 13.09
N ILE A 245 9.71 -7.32 11.82
CA ILE A 245 10.54 -8.15 10.93
C ILE A 245 11.62 -7.30 10.26
N PRO A 246 12.90 -7.71 10.34
CA PRO A 246 13.97 -7.04 9.59
C PRO A 246 13.65 -6.96 8.10
N ALA A 247 13.90 -5.81 7.48
CA ALA A 247 13.55 -5.53 6.08
C ALA A 247 14.00 -6.62 5.09
N GLU A 248 15.26 -7.05 5.18
CA GLU A 248 15.82 -8.09 4.30
C GLU A 248 15.07 -9.42 4.43
N LYS A 249 14.72 -9.79 5.66
CA LYS A 249 13.99 -11.03 5.94
C LYS A 249 12.56 -10.94 5.43
N LEU A 250 11.89 -9.80 5.64
CA LEU A 250 10.55 -9.57 5.12
C LEU A 250 10.55 -9.68 3.59
N LEU A 251 11.50 -9.04 2.90
CA LEU A 251 11.60 -9.14 1.44
C LEU A 251 11.92 -10.55 0.96
N ALA A 252 12.74 -11.33 1.68
CA ALA A 252 12.99 -12.73 1.35
C ALA A 252 11.74 -13.63 1.51
N VAL A 253 10.90 -13.36 2.51
CA VAL A 253 9.61 -14.04 2.66
C VAL A 253 8.66 -13.63 1.53
N LEU A 254 8.59 -12.34 1.20
CA LEU A 254 7.73 -11.82 0.13
C LEU A 254 8.17 -12.24 -1.27
N SER A 255 9.45 -12.48 -1.51
CA SER A 255 9.92 -13.03 -2.78
C SER A 255 9.52 -14.49 -2.97
N SER A 256 9.33 -15.22 -1.88
CA SER A 256 8.96 -16.64 -1.89
C SER A 256 7.45 -16.88 -1.76
N THR A 257 6.66 -15.83 -1.53
CA THR A 257 5.23 -15.93 -1.21
C THR A 257 4.39 -14.99 -2.07
N GLU A 258 3.17 -15.40 -2.43
CA GLU A 258 2.22 -14.51 -3.10
C GLU A 258 1.64 -13.46 -2.14
N ALA A 259 1.40 -12.24 -2.65
CA ALA A 259 0.89 -11.14 -1.83
C ALA A 259 -0.48 -11.48 -1.23
N ASP A 260 -1.36 -12.13 -2.01
CA ASP A 260 -2.68 -12.57 -1.55
C ASP A 260 -2.57 -13.64 -0.44
N GLY A 261 -1.55 -14.50 -0.47
CA GLY A 261 -1.29 -15.47 0.60
C GLY A 261 -0.90 -14.79 1.92
N VAL A 262 -0.06 -13.75 1.84
CA VAL A 262 0.30 -12.93 3.01
C VAL A 262 -0.90 -12.14 3.51
N LEU A 263 -1.71 -11.56 2.63
CA LEU A 263 -2.94 -10.86 3.01
C LEU A 263 -3.92 -11.77 3.75
N ARG A 264 -4.22 -12.96 3.20
CA ARG A 264 -5.09 -13.95 3.86
C ARG A 264 -4.55 -14.37 5.22
N LEU A 265 -3.23 -14.56 5.34
CA LEU A 265 -2.60 -14.85 6.62
C LEU A 265 -2.87 -13.70 7.60
N LEU A 266 -2.58 -12.44 7.22
CA LEU A 266 -2.79 -11.28 8.08
C LEU A 266 -4.26 -11.08 8.45
N GLU A 267 -5.20 -11.28 7.52
CA GLU A 267 -6.65 -11.15 7.78
C GLU A 267 -7.11 -12.13 8.87
N ASN A 268 -6.58 -13.36 8.83
CA ASN A 268 -7.06 -14.48 9.63
C ASN A 268 -6.14 -14.85 10.80
N THR A 269 -5.11 -14.04 11.07
CA THR A 269 -4.22 -14.24 12.22
C THR A 269 -3.94 -12.93 12.95
N ASN A 270 -3.44 -13.07 14.18
CA ASN A 270 -2.91 -11.96 14.94
C ASN A 270 -1.62 -11.43 14.28
N ALA A 271 -1.42 -10.11 14.24
CA ALA A 271 -0.23 -9.51 13.64
C ALA A 271 1.07 -9.98 14.32
N ASP A 272 1.07 -10.12 15.65
CA ASP A 272 2.25 -10.58 16.38
C ASP A 272 2.58 -12.04 16.08
N PHE A 273 1.55 -12.87 15.88
CA PHE A 273 1.74 -14.25 15.47
C PHE A 273 2.31 -14.33 14.05
N ALA A 274 1.80 -13.53 13.11
CA ALA A 274 2.35 -13.43 11.76
C ALA A 274 3.82 -12.97 11.77
N VAL A 275 4.16 -12.00 12.62
CA VAL A 275 5.55 -11.57 12.84
C VAL A 275 6.42 -12.74 13.31
N ARG A 276 6.00 -13.46 14.37
CA ARG A 276 6.75 -14.64 14.87
C ARG A 276 6.90 -15.71 13.81
N LEU A 277 5.84 -15.96 13.03
CA LEU A 277 5.86 -16.92 11.93
C LEU A 277 6.91 -16.52 10.89
N PHE A 278 6.94 -15.26 10.47
CA PHE A 278 7.92 -14.78 9.49
C PHE A 278 9.34 -14.68 10.07
N GLN A 279 9.49 -14.69 11.39
CA GLN A 279 10.78 -14.79 12.06
C GLN A 279 11.33 -16.23 12.14
N LEU A 280 10.57 -17.26 11.74
CA LEU A 280 11.09 -18.63 11.63
C LEU A 280 12.12 -18.75 10.48
N PRO A 281 12.88 -19.86 10.42
CA PRO A 281 13.72 -20.15 9.26
C PRO A 281 12.90 -20.16 7.96
N LEU A 282 13.44 -19.60 6.88
CA LEU A 282 12.71 -19.37 5.64
C LEU A 282 12.07 -20.66 5.09
N ASP A 283 12.80 -21.78 5.14
CA ASP A 283 12.31 -23.10 4.71
C ASP A 283 11.05 -23.54 5.48
N SER A 284 10.98 -23.20 6.77
CA SER A 284 9.82 -23.46 7.63
C SER A 284 8.64 -22.55 7.28
N VAL A 285 8.90 -21.29 6.94
CA VAL A 285 7.86 -20.33 6.52
C VAL A 285 7.26 -20.75 5.18
N ILE A 286 8.12 -21.05 4.20
CA ILE A 286 7.70 -21.46 2.86
C ILE A 286 6.90 -22.75 2.92
N SER A 287 7.37 -23.77 3.65
CA SER A 287 6.61 -25.03 3.79
C SER A 287 5.26 -24.81 4.48
N SER A 288 5.18 -23.92 5.46
CA SER A 288 3.92 -23.59 6.15
C SER A 288 2.94 -22.83 5.24
N MET A 289 3.42 -21.87 4.43
CA MET A 289 2.56 -21.04 3.57
C MET A 289 2.21 -21.73 2.24
N ALA A 290 3.15 -22.42 1.61
CA ALA A 290 2.97 -23.10 0.33
C ALA A 290 2.17 -24.42 0.45
N GLY A 291 2.11 -25.01 1.65
CA GLY A 291 1.52 -26.33 1.88
C GLY A 291 -0.01 -26.39 2.01
N GLY A 292 -0.73 -25.29 1.81
CA GLY A 292 -2.20 -25.28 1.83
C GLY A 292 -2.85 -24.37 2.87
N PHE A 293 -2.09 -23.67 3.72
CA PHE A 293 -2.68 -22.71 4.66
C PHE A 293 -3.49 -21.62 3.96
N ALA A 294 -3.01 -21.09 2.83
CA ALA A 294 -3.70 -20.06 2.08
C ALA A 294 -5.02 -20.54 1.43
N ASP A 295 -5.08 -21.82 1.03
CA ASP A 295 -6.28 -22.44 0.47
C ASP A 295 -7.27 -22.83 1.56
N VAL A 296 -6.77 -23.35 2.68
CA VAL A 296 -7.57 -23.69 3.86
C VAL A 296 -8.19 -22.44 4.49
N MET A 297 -7.46 -21.32 4.52
CA MET A 297 -7.98 -20.03 5.00
C MET A 297 -8.95 -19.35 4.03
N ALA A 298 -9.17 -19.89 2.82
CA ALA A 298 -10.23 -19.39 1.96
C ALA A 298 -11.63 -19.73 2.49
N ASP A 299 -11.77 -20.76 3.33
CA ASP A 299 -13.01 -21.05 4.05
C ASP A 299 -13.14 -20.16 5.29
N ARG A 300 -14.21 -19.36 5.33
CA ARG A 300 -14.46 -18.41 6.42
C ARG A 300 -14.53 -19.06 7.80
N ASN A 301 -15.10 -20.26 7.92
CA ASN A 301 -15.24 -20.93 9.22
C ASN A 301 -13.89 -21.40 9.74
N ILE A 302 -13.06 -21.96 8.85
CA ILE A 302 -11.70 -22.37 9.20
C ILE A 302 -10.87 -21.15 9.55
N ALA A 303 -11.01 -20.06 8.79
CA ALA A 303 -10.32 -18.81 9.02
C ALA A 303 -10.66 -18.18 10.41
N GLU A 304 -11.94 -18.16 10.80
CA GLU A 304 -12.35 -17.72 12.14
C GLU A 304 -11.79 -18.62 13.26
N LEU A 305 -11.77 -19.94 13.03
CA LEU A 305 -11.15 -20.88 13.97
C LEU A 305 -9.64 -20.62 14.11
N VAL A 306 -8.91 -20.50 13.00
CA VAL A 306 -7.47 -20.26 13.02
C VAL A 306 -7.17 -18.93 13.71
N LYS A 307 -7.96 -17.88 13.43
CA LYS A 307 -7.82 -16.60 14.13
C LYS A 307 -7.90 -16.78 15.63
N HIS A 308 -8.95 -17.42 16.13
CA HIS A 308 -9.11 -17.66 17.56
C HIS A 308 -7.97 -18.53 18.12
N SER A 309 -7.55 -19.58 17.41
CA SER A 309 -6.42 -20.41 17.84
C SER A 309 -5.12 -19.61 17.91
N THR A 310 -4.86 -18.72 16.95
CA THR A 310 -3.66 -17.86 16.95
C THR A 310 -3.71 -16.79 18.03
N ASP A 311 -4.86 -16.18 18.31
CA ASP A 311 -5.02 -15.25 19.42
C ASP A 311 -4.76 -15.95 20.76
N THR A 312 -5.30 -17.15 20.93
CA THR A 312 -5.11 -17.97 22.12
C THR A 312 -3.65 -18.44 22.28
N LEU A 313 -3.01 -18.88 21.19
CA LEU A 313 -1.58 -19.22 21.19
C LEU A 313 -0.71 -18.00 21.49
N GLN A 314 -1.03 -16.83 20.94
CA GLN A 314 -0.32 -15.59 21.22
C GLN A 314 -0.44 -15.20 22.70
N ALA A 315 -1.63 -15.35 23.30
CA ALA A 315 -1.81 -15.12 24.74
C ALA A 315 -0.94 -16.08 25.58
N GLY A 316 -0.88 -17.36 25.21
CA GLY A 316 -0.03 -18.35 25.87
C GLY A 316 1.48 -18.06 25.69
N LEU A 317 1.89 -17.65 24.49
CA LEU A 317 3.28 -17.25 24.21
C LEU A 317 3.68 -15.99 24.98
N ALA A 318 2.80 -14.98 25.05
CA ALA A 318 3.04 -13.78 25.83
C ALA A 318 3.18 -14.09 27.33
N GLN A 319 2.38 -15.03 27.85
CA GLN A 319 2.56 -15.54 29.21
C GLN A 319 3.92 -16.23 29.39
N ALA A 320 4.31 -17.10 28.44
CA ALA A 320 5.61 -17.77 28.46
C ALA A 320 6.78 -16.78 28.41
N ASP A 321 6.69 -15.71 27.61
CA ASP A 321 7.67 -14.63 27.57
C ASP A 321 7.75 -13.89 28.91
N GLY A 322 6.60 -13.68 29.58
CA GLY A 322 6.54 -13.14 30.94
C GLY A 322 7.23 -14.05 31.96
N VAL A 323 7.02 -15.37 31.87
CA VAL A 323 7.74 -16.36 32.69
C VAL A 323 9.25 -16.27 32.42
N LEU A 324 9.64 -16.22 31.15
CA LEU A 324 11.04 -16.13 30.73
C LEU A 324 11.73 -14.88 31.30
N ALA A 325 11.07 -13.73 31.19
CA ALA A 325 11.58 -12.44 31.65
C ALA A 325 11.78 -12.43 33.17
N ARG A 326 10.83 -12.98 33.95
CA ARG A 326 11.00 -13.18 35.40
C ARG A 326 12.17 -14.11 35.69
N GLY A 327 12.34 -15.15 34.88
CA GLY A 327 13.48 -16.05 34.91
C GLY A 327 14.84 -15.39 34.75
N LEU A 328 14.96 -14.54 33.74
CA LEU A 328 16.13 -13.72 33.46
C LEU A 328 16.41 -12.76 34.63
N GLN A 329 15.38 -12.08 35.11
CA GLN A 329 15.48 -11.17 36.26
C GLN A 329 15.92 -11.90 37.52
N ALA A 330 15.38 -13.09 37.80
CA ALA A 330 15.78 -13.93 38.94
C ALA A 330 17.22 -14.42 38.83
N ARG A 331 17.76 -14.54 37.60
CA ARG A 331 19.18 -14.79 37.35
C ARG A 331 20.04 -13.53 37.49
N GLY A 332 19.44 -12.34 37.60
CA GLY A 332 20.16 -11.06 37.53
C GLY A 332 20.69 -10.76 36.14
N ALA A 333 20.10 -11.35 35.10
CA ALA A 333 20.48 -11.13 33.71
C ALA A 333 19.61 -10.02 33.10
N ASP A 334 20.23 -9.17 32.28
CA ASP A 334 19.55 -8.18 31.47
C ASP A 334 18.73 -8.87 30.35
N PRO A 335 17.58 -8.32 29.90
CA PRO A 335 16.80 -8.85 28.78
C PRO A 335 17.60 -9.10 27.49
N SER A 336 18.70 -8.38 27.28
CA SER A 336 19.63 -8.58 26.16
C SER A 336 20.49 -9.86 26.29
N THR A 337 20.52 -10.48 27.47
CA THR A 337 21.30 -11.70 27.71
C THR A 337 20.59 -12.90 27.10
N GLY A 338 21.26 -13.65 26.22
CA GLY A 338 20.68 -14.82 25.58
C GLY A 338 20.03 -15.81 26.55
N TYR A 339 18.95 -16.44 26.08
CA TYR A 339 18.15 -17.42 26.82
C TYR A 339 19.01 -18.56 27.37
N LYS A 340 18.76 -18.92 28.63
CA LYS A 340 19.23 -20.18 29.22
C LYS A 340 18.04 -20.98 29.72
N PHE A 341 18.08 -22.30 29.56
CA PHE A 341 16.99 -23.20 30.00
C PHE A 341 16.52 -22.92 31.44
N GLY A 342 17.46 -22.64 32.35
CA GLY A 342 17.15 -22.31 33.74
C GLY A 342 16.41 -20.99 33.97
N ASP A 343 16.26 -20.12 32.96
CA ASP A 343 15.46 -18.91 33.05
C ASP A 343 13.97 -19.29 33.12
N LEU A 344 13.51 -20.18 32.23
CA LEU A 344 12.13 -20.66 32.27
C LEU A 344 11.78 -21.29 33.63
N THR A 345 12.64 -22.17 34.15
CA THR A 345 12.42 -22.82 35.45
C THR A 345 12.43 -21.82 36.61
N ARG A 346 13.37 -20.86 36.62
CA ARG A 346 13.40 -19.80 37.65
C ARG A 346 12.18 -18.90 37.56
N GLY A 347 11.72 -18.59 36.36
CA GLY A 347 10.49 -17.85 36.11
C GLY A 347 9.29 -18.55 36.72
N LEU A 348 9.11 -19.84 36.42
CA LEU A 348 8.04 -20.66 36.98
C LEU A 348 8.12 -20.74 38.51
N LEU A 349 9.32 -20.93 39.07
CA LEU A 349 9.51 -20.96 40.53
C LEU A 349 9.22 -19.61 41.20
N SER A 350 9.57 -18.50 40.53
CA SER A 350 9.24 -17.16 41.01
C SER A 350 7.73 -16.89 40.98
N MET A 351 7.00 -17.50 40.03
CA MET A 351 5.54 -17.49 40.02
C MET A 351 4.94 -18.44 41.05
N GLY A 352 5.63 -19.52 41.43
CA GLY A 352 5.17 -20.45 42.47
C GLY A 352 5.01 -19.83 43.87
N GLN A 353 5.60 -18.65 44.12
CA GLN A 353 5.33 -17.86 45.34
C GLN A 353 4.07 -16.97 45.23
N GLU A 354 3.56 -16.76 44.02
CA GLU A 354 2.33 -16.01 43.69
C GLU A 354 1.39 -16.93 42.90
N SER A 355 0.75 -17.91 43.55
CA SER A 355 -0.25 -18.87 43.02
C SER A 355 -0.18 -19.20 41.51
N LEU A 356 0.20 -20.43 41.16
CA LEU A 356 0.18 -20.94 39.78
C LEU A 356 -1.24 -21.19 39.22
N GLU A 357 -2.29 -21.02 40.02
CA GLU A 357 -3.69 -21.24 39.63
C GLU A 357 -4.10 -20.49 38.35
N PRO A 358 -3.74 -19.21 38.10
CA PRO A 358 -4.17 -18.49 36.90
C PRO A 358 -3.59 -19.07 35.60
N LEU A 359 -2.37 -19.62 35.65
CA LEU A 359 -1.74 -20.26 34.49
C LEU A 359 -2.37 -21.62 34.20
N GLN A 360 -2.65 -22.39 35.25
CA GLN A 360 -3.29 -23.68 35.12
C GLN A 360 -4.75 -23.53 34.64
N GLU A 361 -5.52 -22.61 35.24
CA GLU A 361 -6.87 -22.28 34.79
C GLU A 361 -6.87 -21.76 33.35
N GLY A 362 -5.91 -20.91 32.98
CA GLY A 362 -5.74 -20.44 31.61
C GLY A 362 -5.45 -21.57 30.63
N TRP A 363 -4.56 -22.50 30.98
CA TRP A 363 -4.21 -23.64 30.13
C TRP A 363 -5.34 -24.67 30.02
N GLU A 364 -6.03 -24.97 31.12
CA GLU A 364 -7.18 -25.87 31.12
C GLU A 364 -8.36 -25.28 30.34
N ALA A 365 -8.61 -23.97 30.48
CA ALA A 365 -9.61 -23.26 29.68
C ALA A 365 -9.26 -23.30 28.19
N LEU A 366 -7.98 -23.12 27.85
CA LEU A 366 -7.46 -23.21 26.49
C LEU A 366 -7.61 -24.61 25.91
N GLN A 367 -7.21 -25.65 26.65
CA GLN A 367 -7.38 -27.03 26.21
C GLN A 367 -8.85 -27.38 26.00
N LYS A 368 -9.74 -26.93 26.89
CA LYS A 368 -11.17 -27.18 26.80
C LYS A 368 -11.81 -26.44 25.62
N ASP A 369 -11.44 -25.18 25.39
CA ASP A 369 -11.91 -24.38 24.26
C ASP A 369 -11.44 -24.96 22.92
N VAL A 370 -10.17 -25.34 22.83
CA VAL A 370 -9.63 -26.02 21.64
C VAL A 370 -10.34 -27.35 21.41
N ALA A 371 -10.51 -28.19 22.44
CA ALA A 371 -11.20 -29.48 22.31
C ALA A 371 -12.64 -29.31 21.81
N LEU A 372 -13.41 -28.41 22.43
CA LEU A 372 -14.80 -28.14 22.06
C LEU A 372 -14.91 -27.65 20.60
N LYS A 373 -14.04 -26.73 20.19
CA LYS A 373 -14.05 -26.20 18.83
C LYS A 373 -13.57 -27.22 17.80
N THR A 374 -12.61 -28.06 18.17
CA THR A 374 -12.15 -29.16 17.29
C THR A 374 -13.31 -30.11 17.03
N GLU A 375 -14.05 -30.50 18.08
CA GLU A 375 -15.24 -31.34 17.99
C GLU A 375 -16.29 -30.70 17.06
N THR A 376 -16.64 -29.43 17.30
CA THR A 376 -17.58 -28.65 16.48
C THR A 376 -17.14 -28.56 15.01
N LEU A 377 -15.83 -28.41 14.75
CA LEU A 377 -15.29 -28.37 13.40
C LEU A 377 -15.41 -29.75 12.71
N THR A 378 -15.09 -30.84 13.42
CA THR A 378 -15.30 -32.21 12.89
C THR A 378 -16.76 -32.45 12.54
N GLU A 379 -17.70 -32.02 13.37
CA GLU A 379 -19.14 -32.14 13.08
C GLU A 379 -19.53 -31.32 11.84
N THR A 380 -19.04 -30.09 11.72
CA THR A 380 -19.34 -29.21 10.59
C THR A 380 -18.75 -29.77 9.28
N LEU A 381 -17.51 -30.26 9.31
CA LEU A 381 -16.88 -30.90 8.16
C LEU A 381 -17.59 -32.18 7.76
N GLN A 382 -17.97 -33.01 8.73
CA GLN A 382 -18.74 -34.23 8.48
C GLN A 382 -20.08 -33.88 7.80
N GLN A 383 -20.78 -32.86 8.30
CA GLN A 383 -22.02 -32.38 7.70
C GLN A 383 -21.83 -31.90 6.25
N GLN A 384 -20.76 -31.14 5.97
CA GLN A 384 -20.46 -30.69 4.60
C GLN A 384 -20.14 -31.86 3.65
N VAL A 385 -19.39 -32.86 4.14
CA VAL A 385 -19.10 -34.07 3.36
C VAL A 385 -20.39 -34.83 3.05
N ASP A 386 -21.27 -34.98 4.03
CA ASP A 386 -22.56 -35.66 3.86
C ASP A 386 -23.46 -34.91 2.87
N GLU A 387 -23.53 -33.57 2.95
CA GLU A 387 -24.26 -32.74 1.98
C GLU A 387 -23.69 -32.86 0.56
N HIS A 388 -22.35 -32.87 0.42
CA HIS A 388 -21.72 -33.01 -0.89
C HIS A 388 -21.97 -34.40 -1.47
N MET A 389 -21.90 -35.46 -0.66
CA MET A 389 -22.22 -36.83 -1.05
C MET A 389 -23.69 -36.98 -1.47
N GLN A 390 -24.62 -36.30 -0.79
CA GLN A 390 -26.03 -36.25 -1.20
C GLN A 390 -26.22 -35.57 -2.56
N LYS A 391 -25.54 -34.44 -2.81
CA LYS A 391 -25.58 -33.74 -4.12
C LYS A 391 -25.01 -34.61 -5.24
N VAL A 392 -23.90 -35.32 -4.99
CA VAL A 392 -23.31 -36.27 -5.94
C VAL A 392 -24.28 -37.42 -6.23
N HIS A 393 -24.91 -38.01 -5.21
CA HIS A 393 -25.91 -39.05 -5.39
C HIS A 393 -27.13 -38.57 -6.20
N ALA A 394 -27.63 -37.36 -5.93
CA ALA A 394 -28.74 -36.78 -6.68
C ALA A 394 -28.37 -36.56 -8.15
N SER A 395 -27.18 -36.03 -8.43
CA SER A 395 -26.66 -35.83 -9.79
C SER A 395 -26.48 -37.15 -10.55
N LEU A 396 -25.90 -38.16 -9.91
CA LEU A 396 -25.77 -39.51 -10.47
C LEU A 396 -27.15 -40.13 -10.77
N GLY A 397 -28.13 -39.92 -9.89
CA GLY A 397 -29.52 -40.35 -10.09
C GLY A 397 -30.17 -39.69 -11.30
N GLN A 398 -30.02 -38.37 -11.46
CA GLN A 398 -30.51 -37.62 -12.63
C GLN A 398 -29.86 -38.10 -13.93
N ASN A 399 -28.53 -38.30 -13.92
CA ASN A 399 -27.80 -38.82 -15.07
C ASN A 399 -28.23 -40.24 -15.46
N ALA A 400 -28.46 -41.12 -14.48
CA ALA A 400 -28.99 -42.45 -14.72
C ALA A 400 -30.40 -42.40 -15.33
N GLN A 401 -31.24 -41.45 -14.90
CA GLN A 401 -32.58 -41.27 -15.45
C GLN A 401 -32.54 -40.73 -16.89
N LEU A 402 -31.68 -39.74 -17.18
CA LEU A 402 -31.43 -39.25 -18.53
C LEU A 402 -30.92 -40.35 -19.46
N LEU A 403 -30.03 -41.22 -18.99
CA LEU A 403 -29.58 -42.39 -19.75
C LEU A 403 -30.73 -43.38 -20.00
N LYS A 404 -31.61 -43.61 -19.02
CA LYS A 404 -32.77 -44.49 -19.17
C LYS A 404 -33.79 -43.93 -20.18
N GLU A 405 -34.03 -42.63 -20.16
CA GLU A 405 -34.90 -41.94 -21.10
C GLU A 405 -34.28 -41.88 -22.50
N GLY A 406 -32.98 -41.59 -22.59
CA GLY A 406 -32.21 -41.63 -23.83
C GLY A 406 -32.18 -43.02 -24.45
N LEU A 407 -32.05 -44.09 -23.65
CA LEU A 407 -32.15 -45.47 -24.12
C LEU A 407 -33.58 -45.81 -24.58
N LYS A 408 -34.63 -45.39 -23.86
CA LYS A 408 -36.02 -45.60 -24.29
C LYS A 408 -36.34 -44.86 -25.59
N GLY A 409 -35.91 -43.60 -25.72
CA GLY A 409 -36.07 -42.79 -26.93
C GLY A 409 -35.21 -43.29 -28.09
N GLY A 410 -33.99 -43.72 -27.80
CA GLY A 410 -33.04 -44.32 -28.73
C GLY A 410 -33.54 -45.65 -29.28
N LEU A 411 -34.03 -46.56 -28.43
CA LEU A 411 -34.68 -47.80 -28.83
C LEU A 411 -35.93 -47.53 -29.65
N ALA A 412 -36.79 -46.58 -29.27
CA ALA A 412 -37.97 -46.24 -30.06
C ALA A 412 -37.60 -45.67 -31.44
N SER A 413 -36.55 -44.83 -31.54
CA SER A 413 -36.10 -44.28 -32.82
C SER A 413 -35.40 -45.33 -33.69
N SER A 414 -34.59 -46.20 -33.10
CA SER A 414 -33.88 -47.28 -33.79
C SER A 414 -34.83 -48.39 -34.23
N GLN A 415 -35.87 -48.70 -33.45
CA GLN A 415 -36.92 -49.64 -33.83
C GLN A 415 -37.82 -49.05 -34.92
N LYS A 416 -38.06 -47.73 -34.93
CA LYS A 416 -38.73 -47.03 -36.04
C LYS A 416 -37.88 -47.01 -37.32
N ARG A 417 -36.55 -46.82 -37.20
CA ARG A 417 -35.61 -46.95 -38.34
C ARG A 417 -35.53 -48.38 -38.86
N LEU A 418 -35.47 -49.40 -38.00
CA LEU A 418 -35.48 -50.80 -38.40
C LEU A 418 -36.80 -51.20 -39.09
N ARG A 419 -37.96 -50.70 -38.63
CA ARG A 419 -39.24 -50.89 -39.33
C ARG A 419 -39.29 -50.16 -40.68
N ALA A 420 -38.75 -48.94 -40.77
CA ALA A 420 -38.65 -48.21 -42.03
C ALA A 420 -37.70 -48.91 -43.04
N PHE A 421 -36.59 -49.46 -42.55
CA PHE A 421 -35.64 -50.24 -43.36
C PHE A 421 -36.25 -51.56 -43.84
N SER A 422 -37.03 -52.24 -42.99
CA SER A 422 -37.77 -53.45 -43.37
C SER A 422 -38.85 -53.15 -44.42
N CYS A 423 -39.56 -52.03 -44.34
CA CYS A 423 -40.54 -51.62 -45.36
C CYS A 423 -39.88 -51.21 -46.69
N GLN A 424 -38.70 -50.57 -46.65
CA GLN A 424 -37.98 -50.21 -47.88
C GLN A 424 -37.40 -51.43 -48.59
N ASN A 425 -36.92 -52.43 -47.85
CA ASN A 425 -36.44 -53.68 -48.44
C ASN A 425 -37.57 -54.54 -49.00
N ASP A 426 -38.76 -54.55 -48.40
CA ASP A 426 -39.93 -55.26 -48.96
C ASP A 426 -40.41 -54.64 -50.28
N VAL A 427 -40.29 -53.32 -50.43
CA VAL A 427 -40.62 -52.61 -51.68
C VAL A 427 -39.54 -52.83 -52.75
N ALA A 428 -38.25 -52.86 -52.37
CA ALA A 428 -37.16 -53.16 -53.29
C ALA A 428 -37.19 -54.62 -53.78
N TYR A 429 -37.55 -55.57 -52.91
CA TYR A 429 -37.67 -56.98 -53.27
C TYR A 429 -38.86 -57.24 -54.21
N LYS A 430 -40.00 -56.55 -54.01
CA LYS A 430 -41.14 -56.61 -54.94
C LYS A 430 -40.90 -55.91 -56.28
N LYS A 431 -40.04 -54.90 -56.32
CA LYS A 431 -39.63 -54.24 -57.58
C LYS A 431 -38.62 -55.08 -58.38
N GLY A 432 -37.68 -55.74 -57.70
CA GLY A 432 -36.73 -56.67 -58.34
C GLY A 432 -37.41 -57.87 -58.99
N LEU A 433 -38.47 -58.41 -58.37
CA LEU A 433 -39.25 -59.52 -58.94
C LEU A 433 -40.13 -59.14 -60.15
N GLN A 434 -40.35 -57.86 -60.44
CA GLN A 434 -41.03 -57.41 -61.66
C GLN A 434 -40.06 -57.09 -62.81
N GLU A 435 -38.78 -56.88 -62.52
CA GLU A 435 -37.74 -56.61 -63.54
C GLU A 435 -37.03 -57.89 -64.03
N GLU A 436 -37.24 -59.05 -63.39
CA GLU A 436 -36.79 -60.37 -63.86
C GLU A 436 -37.80 -61.11 -64.78
N GLU A 437 -38.99 -60.55 -65.05
CA GLU A 437 -39.95 -61.08 -66.05
C GLU A 437 -39.81 -60.46 -67.45
N VAL A 438 -38.77 -59.65 -67.69
CA VAL A 438 -38.48 -59.05 -69.02
C VAL A 438 -37.05 -59.38 -69.52
N PHE A 439 -36.47 -60.48 -69.06
CA PHE A 439 -35.26 -61.05 -69.67
C PHE A 439 -35.37 -62.55 -69.93
#